data_AF-A0AAW0ABA7-F1
#
_entry.id   AF-A0AAW0ABA7-F1
#
_cell.length_a   1.000
_cell.length_b   1.000
_cell.length_c   1.000
_cell.angle_alpha   90.00
_cell.angle_beta   90.00
_cell.angle_gamma   90.00
#
_symmetry.space_group_name_H-M   'P 1'
#
loop_
_entity.id
_entity.type
_entity.pdbx_description
1 polymer ?
#
loop_
_entity_poly.entity_id
_entity_poly.type
_entity_poly.pdbx_seq_one_letter_code
_entity_poly.pdbx_strand_id
1 'polypeptide(L)'
;MATSSDSDPLFPLYLRAARQNCAAGYYDSPEVYSGMRFELRRIPTVYSRVVKQKEKKWELWSPNSSQTPFLPGWRIPGSLPTLPKLLEDRRYDGHVGRMDCLFSPHYFGEDVPHWPFIRRQHMVLSNDFAYAAYEPLMNQWAVDRDDRRMGRFRPEYVERLSALRRELDERMEEIKAQLRSGSTTWSSRPQYATPTVITELLGTRFWWDAVDRGVGVQRGLREKEAWVTMMHARRSIGEPTLEQLRGVEFPPADERFLGVWVNGLNERSVLCNLFAGIPCFIVHAYEPEDTTRADVYPYTTVQSDFVTGTDIVREVLEGPYQKLARRDATRLDALLNLATRASPVLTATPEEAKSSSSLYLEQMGILPATWKRSDFEPNATWIDLLGWRKRSAVQTAIPRAVPKPAPSAPAILSPAFGDPSTKKDRFEHRQWEVREIHPSRVAWIVPPKVAVADPKGKWAKYELAELESGRTAFVYRGKKHEPESSEKYFDREKKRRIYLGSYERPVGVVSGEVFGVPVPQLPFVVMSGLKEVTEKPSYWMYKKEQPAEGDVGRRATEPRAEDLPFREG
;
A
#
# COMPACT_ATOMS: atom_id res chain seq x y z
N MET A 1 35.57 11.61 -31.48
CA MET A 1 34.15 11.18 -31.40
C MET A 1 33.95 10.55 -30.03
N ALA A 2 33.45 11.31 -29.06
CA ALA A 2 33.13 10.81 -27.72
C ALA A 2 31.62 10.67 -27.61
N THR A 3 31.14 9.45 -27.41
CA THR A 3 29.74 9.09 -27.24
C THR A 3 29.28 9.51 -25.84
N SER A 4 28.59 10.64 -25.77
CA SER A 4 27.72 11.04 -24.67
C SER A 4 26.33 10.47 -24.92
N SER A 5 25.84 9.56 -24.07
CA SER A 5 24.41 9.41 -23.78
C SER A 5 24.15 8.42 -22.63
N ASP A 6 24.61 8.74 -21.42
CA ASP A 6 23.79 8.43 -20.24
C ASP A 6 22.84 9.61 -20.07
N SER A 7 21.76 9.62 -20.86
CA SER A 7 20.68 10.57 -20.67
C SER A 7 19.85 10.10 -19.49
N ASP A 8 20.27 10.52 -18.29
CA ASP A 8 19.38 10.63 -17.14
C ASP A 8 18.05 11.23 -17.64
N PRO A 9 16.88 10.61 -17.36
CA PRO A 9 15.61 11.17 -17.81
C PRO A 9 15.59 12.65 -17.42
N LEU A 10 15.27 13.52 -18.37
CA LEU A 10 15.22 14.98 -18.21
C LEU A 10 14.15 15.33 -17.16
N PHE A 11 14.48 15.10 -15.89
CA PHE A 11 13.60 15.43 -14.79
C PHE A 11 13.57 16.95 -14.67
N PRO A 12 12.38 17.53 -14.50
CA PRO A 12 12.27 18.93 -14.15
C PRO A 12 13.13 19.23 -12.92
N LEU A 13 13.97 20.26 -13.02
CA LEU A 13 14.79 20.73 -11.91
C LEU A 13 13.93 21.66 -11.05
N TYR A 14 13.58 21.27 -9.82
CA TYR A 14 13.00 22.20 -8.85
C TYR A 14 14.08 22.80 -7.97
N LEU A 15 14.06 24.12 -7.88
CA LEU A 15 14.51 24.76 -6.65
C LEU A 15 13.34 24.66 -5.67
N ARG A 16 13.54 23.91 -4.59
CA ARG A 16 12.65 23.62 -3.45
C ARG A 16 11.94 24.82 -2.81
N ALA A 17 12.14 26.05 -3.27
CA ALA A 17 11.86 27.27 -2.52
C ALA A 17 10.41 27.47 -2.04
N ALA A 18 9.42 26.67 -2.47
CA ALA A 18 8.05 26.83 -2.02
C ALA A 18 7.23 25.53 -1.92
N ARG A 19 7.75 24.34 -1.56
CA ARG A 19 6.88 23.15 -1.34
C ARG A 19 7.35 22.23 -0.22
N GLN A 20 6.41 21.57 0.44
CA GLN A 20 6.65 20.54 1.45
C GLN A 20 7.03 19.19 0.83
N ASN A 21 7.81 18.42 1.59
CA ASN A 21 8.11 17.04 1.30
C ASN A 21 6.84 16.16 1.32
N CYS A 22 6.78 15.11 0.48
CA CYS A 22 5.62 14.21 0.40
C CYS A 22 5.32 13.53 1.75
N ALA A 23 6.35 13.28 2.57
CA ALA A 23 6.24 12.65 3.88
C ALA A 23 5.70 13.54 5.01
N ALA A 24 5.53 14.85 4.78
CA ALA A 24 5.19 15.79 5.84
C ALA A 24 3.94 15.33 6.64
N GLY A 25 3.96 15.39 7.97
CA GLY A 25 2.80 15.05 8.80
C GLY A 25 2.33 13.58 8.83
N TYR A 26 2.92 12.65 8.09
CA TYR A 26 2.57 11.21 8.22
C TYR A 26 3.03 10.59 9.55
N TYR A 27 4.12 11.12 10.11
CA TYR A 27 4.65 10.67 11.41
C TYR A 27 4.00 11.39 12.60
N ASP A 28 3.14 12.38 12.35
CA ASP A 28 2.38 13.03 13.41
C ASP A 28 1.38 12.03 14.00
N SER A 29 1.25 12.02 15.32
CA SER A 29 0.28 11.15 16.01
C SER A 29 -1.13 11.42 15.47
N PRO A 30 -1.84 10.40 14.97
CA PRO A 30 -3.23 10.57 14.55
C PRO A 30 -4.14 10.74 15.77
N GLU A 31 -5.23 11.47 15.60
CA GLU A 31 -6.34 11.45 16.54
C GLU A 31 -7.13 10.15 16.33
N VAL A 32 -7.08 9.26 17.31
CA VAL A 32 -7.65 7.91 17.20
C VAL A 32 -8.99 7.85 17.92
N TYR A 33 -10.05 7.50 17.18
CA TYR A 33 -11.33 7.11 17.76
C TYR A 33 -11.43 5.58 17.80
N SER A 34 -11.32 4.99 18.99
CA SER A 34 -11.36 3.54 19.20
C SER A 34 -12.76 2.98 19.53
N GLY A 35 -13.76 3.85 19.71
CA GLY A 35 -15.10 3.45 20.15
C GLY A 35 -15.83 2.55 19.15
N MET A 36 -16.32 1.40 19.62
CA MET A 36 -17.25 0.54 18.89
C MET A 36 -18.65 0.64 19.54
N ARG A 37 -19.70 0.76 18.73
CA ARG A 37 -21.08 0.90 19.23
C ARG A 37 -21.80 -0.43 19.46
N PHE A 38 -21.18 -1.52 19.04
CA PHE A 38 -21.75 -2.86 19.07
C PHE A 38 -20.62 -3.89 19.06
N GLU A 39 -20.95 -5.13 19.38
CA GLU A 39 -20.00 -6.25 19.40
C GLU A 39 -19.99 -6.95 18.04
N LEU A 40 -18.83 -7.04 17.40
CA LEU A 40 -18.62 -7.85 16.20
C LEU A 40 -18.43 -9.32 16.60
N ARG A 41 -19.53 -10.04 16.77
CA ARG A 41 -19.48 -11.47 17.10
C ARG A 41 -19.16 -12.30 15.85
N ARG A 42 -18.32 -13.33 16.01
CA ARG A 42 -18.11 -14.43 15.06
C ARG A 42 -17.34 -14.12 13.76
N ILE A 43 -16.37 -13.21 13.76
CA ILE A 43 -15.50 -13.06 12.58
C ILE A 43 -14.05 -13.36 12.96
N PRO A 44 -13.40 -14.39 12.37
CA PRO A 44 -11.99 -14.63 12.59
C PRO A 44 -11.19 -13.39 12.16
N THR A 45 -10.23 -12.99 12.98
CA THR A 45 -9.31 -11.92 12.58
C THR A 45 -8.47 -12.41 11.40
N VAL A 46 -8.57 -11.73 10.26
CA VAL A 46 -7.73 -12.02 9.08
C VAL A 46 -6.35 -11.39 9.25
N TYR A 47 -6.30 -10.17 9.77
CA TYR A 47 -5.06 -9.43 9.99
C TYR A 47 -5.10 -8.66 11.30
N SER A 48 -3.96 -8.57 11.99
CA SER A 48 -3.75 -7.68 13.13
C SER A 48 -2.29 -7.21 13.22
N ARG A 49 -2.09 -5.96 13.63
CA ARG A 49 -0.80 -5.42 14.06
C ARG A 49 -0.96 -4.57 15.31
N VAL A 50 0.10 -4.51 16.11
CA VAL A 50 0.18 -3.63 17.27
C VAL A 50 1.08 -2.45 16.94
N VAL A 51 0.61 -1.24 17.24
CA VAL A 51 1.35 0.01 17.10
C VAL A 51 1.54 0.61 18.48
N LYS A 52 2.76 1.05 18.79
CA LYS A 52 3.08 1.81 20.00
C LYS A 52 3.67 3.15 19.60
N GLN A 53 2.98 4.23 19.92
CA GLN A 53 3.47 5.59 19.71
C GLN A 53 3.39 6.35 21.04
N LYS A 54 4.54 6.87 21.49
CA LYS A 54 4.69 7.40 22.86
C LYS A 54 4.35 6.32 23.90
N GLU A 55 3.51 6.65 24.88
CA GLU A 55 3.09 5.74 25.96
C GLU A 55 1.84 4.92 25.61
N LYS A 56 1.21 5.20 24.47
CA LYS A 56 -0.03 4.54 24.07
C LYS A 56 0.23 3.38 23.12
N LYS A 57 -0.58 2.33 23.25
CA LYS A 57 -0.58 1.17 22.37
C LYS A 57 -1.95 1.01 21.72
N TRP A 58 -1.96 0.60 20.47
CA TRP A 58 -3.17 0.30 19.72
C TRP A 58 -3.02 -1.01 18.97
N GLU A 59 -4.13 -1.74 18.87
CA GLU A 59 -4.28 -2.85 17.94
C GLU A 59 -5.08 -2.38 16.73
N LEU A 60 -4.51 -2.57 15.54
CA LEU A 60 -5.17 -2.31 14.26
C LEU A 60 -5.42 -3.66 13.62
N TRP A 61 -6.67 -3.98 13.33
CA TRP A 61 -7.03 -5.29 12.80
C TRP A 61 -8.17 -5.23 11.80
N SER A 62 -8.32 -6.30 11.03
CA SER A 62 -9.42 -6.47 10.08
C SER A 62 -10.07 -7.85 10.24
N PRO A 63 -11.41 -7.92 10.20
CA PRO A 63 -12.14 -9.17 10.15
C PRO A 63 -12.22 -9.78 8.74
N ASN A 64 -11.92 -9.04 7.66
CA ASN A 64 -12.14 -9.54 6.29
C ASN A 64 -11.03 -9.20 5.28
N SER A 65 -10.00 -8.45 5.67
CA SER A 65 -8.90 -8.04 4.79
C SER A 65 -7.55 -8.38 5.38
N SER A 66 -6.61 -8.68 4.50
CA SER A 66 -5.19 -8.91 4.79
C SER A 66 -4.34 -7.62 4.71
N GLN A 67 -4.95 -6.48 4.36
CA GLN A 67 -4.25 -5.21 4.20
C GLN A 67 -3.67 -4.69 5.50
N THR A 68 -2.59 -3.91 5.36
CA THR A 68 -1.91 -3.20 6.45
C THR A 68 -2.11 -1.68 6.33
N PRO A 69 -3.34 -1.16 6.48
CA PRO A 69 -3.63 0.24 6.17
C PRO A 69 -3.01 1.22 7.18
N PHE A 70 -2.65 2.39 6.68
CA PHE A 70 -2.33 3.56 7.51
C PHE A 70 -3.61 4.15 8.10
N LEU A 71 -3.55 4.59 9.36
CA LEU A 71 -4.64 5.29 10.05
C LEU A 71 -4.37 6.81 10.01
N PRO A 72 -5.10 7.59 9.20
CA PRO A 72 -4.83 9.02 9.04
C PRO A 72 -5.29 9.88 10.22
N GLY A 73 -6.15 9.33 11.06
CA GLY A 73 -6.79 10.01 12.18
C GLY A 73 -8.19 10.53 11.83
N TRP A 74 -8.87 11.05 12.85
CA TRP A 74 -10.23 11.54 12.74
C TRP A 74 -10.31 12.78 11.83
N ARG A 75 -11.27 12.77 10.91
CA ARG A 75 -11.58 13.92 10.05
C ARG A 75 -12.82 14.61 10.57
N ILE A 76 -12.78 15.93 10.65
CA ILE A 76 -13.97 16.74 10.97
C ILE A 76 -15.02 16.55 9.86
N PRO A 77 -16.24 16.06 10.17
CA PRO A 77 -17.30 15.91 9.17
C PRO A 77 -17.58 17.20 8.40
N GLY A 78 -17.78 17.11 7.08
CA GLY A 78 -17.96 18.27 6.21
C GLY A 78 -16.66 19.03 5.87
N SER A 79 -15.55 18.76 6.56
CA SER A 79 -14.24 19.29 6.20
C SER A 79 -13.56 18.33 5.23
N LEU A 80 -13.64 18.63 3.93
CA LEU A 80 -12.94 17.86 2.91
C LEU A 80 -11.47 18.31 2.81
N PRO A 81 -10.53 17.35 2.67
CA PRO A 81 -9.13 17.64 2.38
C PRO A 81 -9.02 18.48 1.11
N THR A 82 -8.49 19.70 1.22
CA THR A 82 -8.32 20.61 0.09
C THR A 82 -6.86 20.97 -0.08
N LEU A 83 -6.50 21.35 -1.31
CA LEU A 83 -5.16 21.82 -1.61
C LEU A 83 -4.88 23.11 -0.83
N PRO A 84 -3.75 23.19 -0.08
CA PRO A 84 -3.38 24.42 0.62
C PRO A 84 -3.30 25.62 -0.32
N LYS A 85 -3.74 26.80 0.16
CA LYS A 85 -3.72 28.03 -0.64
C LYS A 85 -2.30 28.46 -0.97
N LEU A 86 -1.45 28.51 0.06
CA LEU A 86 -0.04 28.85 -0.03
C LEU A 86 0.74 27.72 -0.71
N LEU A 87 1.66 28.08 -1.60
CA LEU A 87 2.43 27.11 -2.38
C LEU A 87 3.34 26.30 -1.48
N GLU A 88 3.97 26.97 -0.49
CA GLU A 88 4.88 26.43 0.52
C GLU A 88 4.28 25.33 1.39
N ASP A 89 2.96 25.31 1.53
CA ASP A 89 2.23 24.28 2.25
C ASP A 89 1.80 23.09 1.36
N ARG A 90 1.92 23.24 0.04
CA ARG A 90 1.60 22.16 -0.91
C ARG A 90 2.75 21.16 -1.00
N ARG A 91 2.41 19.93 -1.34
CA ARG A 91 3.36 18.82 -1.44
C ARG A 91 3.90 18.65 -2.84
N TYR A 92 5.08 18.04 -2.93
CA TYR A 92 5.78 17.81 -4.20
C TYR A 92 4.96 17.02 -5.23
N ASP A 93 4.13 16.09 -4.77
CA ASP A 93 3.24 15.24 -5.59
C ASP A 93 1.79 15.73 -5.65
N GLY A 94 1.44 16.84 -5.01
CA GLY A 94 0.08 17.40 -5.07
C GLY A 94 -0.96 16.67 -4.20
N HIS A 95 -0.60 15.63 -3.46
CA HIS A 95 -1.53 15.02 -2.51
C HIS A 95 -1.76 15.96 -1.31
N VAL A 96 -2.90 15.83 -0.64
CA VAL A 96 -3.33 16.74 0.46
C VAL A 96 -2.95 16.23 1.85
N GLY A 97 -1.78 15.57 1.92
CA GLY A 97 -1.25 14.99 3.15
C GLY A 97 -1.86 13.66 3.55
N ARG A 98 -1.70 13.33 4.83
CA ARG A 98 -2.19 12.10 5.45
C ARG A 98 -3.71 11.93 5.31
N MET A 99 -4.44 13.03 5.10
CA MET A 99 -5.88 13.03 4.94
C MET A 99 -6.34 12.85 3.49
N ASP A 100 -5.44 12.59 2.53
CA ASP A 100 -5.82 12.37 1.14
C ASP A 100 -6.53 11.02 0.97
N CYS A 101 -7.80 11.07 0.56
CA CYS A 101 -8.66 9.90 0.39
C CYS A 101 -8.20 8.93 -0.70
N LEU A 102 -7.19 9.29 -1.48
CA LEU A 102 -6.63 8.44 -2.53
C LEU A 102 -5.59 7.42 -2.05
N PHE A 103 -5.06 7.59 -0.83
CA PHE A 103 -3.92 6.82 -0.33
C PHE A 103 -4.19 6.09 0.99
N SER A 104 -5.25 6.45 1.71
CA SER A 104 -5.52 5.86 3.03
C SER A 104 -7.00 5.68 3.27
N PRO A 105 -7.41 4.56 3.90
CA PRO A 105 -8.78 4.44 4.38
C PRO A 105 -9.05 5.46 5.47
N HIS A 106 -10.25 6.01 5.46
CA HIS A 106 -10.72 6.97 6.46
C HIS A 106 -11.78 6.35 7.37
N TYR A 107 -12.03 7.01 8.50
CA TYR A 107 -13.29 6.83 9.20
C TYR A 107 -14.44 7.17 8.26
N PHE A 108 -15.51 6.38 8.34
CA PHE A 108 -16.68 6.58 7.48
C PHE A 108 -17.29 7.98 7.70
N GLY A 109 -17.52 8.69 6.60
CA GLY A 109 -18.26 9.95 6.58
C GLY A 109 -19.48 9.85 5.69
N GLU A 110 -20.64 10.30 6.19
CA GLU A 110 -21.88 10.35 5.41
C GLU A 110 -21.80 11.33 4.22
N ASP A 111 -20.92 12.32 4.30
CA ASP A 111 -20.61 13.27 3.25
C ASP A 111 -19.81 12.65 2.09
N VAL A 112 -19.12 11.53 2.33
CA VAL A 112 -18.24 10.85 1.36
C VAL A 112 -18.37 9.32 1.43
N PRO A 113 -19.57 8.77 1.27
CA PRO A 113 -19.82 7.34 1.47
C PRO A 113 -19.11 6.45 0.44
N HIS A 114 -18.64 7.02 -0.66
CA HIS A 114 -17.95 6.32 -1.75
C HIS A 114 -16.45 6.14 -1.50
N TRP A 115 -15.83 6.86 -0.57
CA TRP A 115 -14.38 6.73 -0.31
C TRP A 115 -13.88 5.31 -0.04
N PRO A 116 -14.64 4.43 0.66
CA PRO A 116 -14.20 3.05 0.86
C PRO A 116 -14.01 2.26 -0.44
N PHE A 117 -14.68 2.67 -1.52
CA PHE A 117 -14.65 2.05 -2.85
C PHE A 117 -13.57 2.63 -3.77
N ILE A 118 -12.77 3.60 -3.31
CA ILE A 118 -11.62 4.09 -4.07
C ILE A 118 -10.61 2.94 -4.18
N ARG A 119 -10.12 2.68 -5.40
CA ARG A 119 -9.12 1.63 -5.61
C ARG A 119 -7.73 2.07 -5.19
N ARG A 120 -6.94 1.12 -4.69
CA ARG A 120 -5.51 1.25 -4.38
C ARG A 120 -4.72 1.40 -5.66
N GLN A 121 -3.74 2.31 -5.67
CA GLN A 121 -3.09 2.73 -6.92
C GLN A 121 -2.35 1.58 -7.61
N HIS A 122 -1.63 0.76 -6.87
CA HIS A 122 -0.87 -0.37 -7.41
C HIS A 122 -1.73 -1.55 -7.87
N MET A 123 -3.04 -1.52 -7.61
CA MET A 123 -3.99 -2.58 -8.01
C MET A 123 -4.68 -2.26 -9.35
N VAL A 124 -4.44 -1.07 -9.92
CA VAL A 124 -5.02 -0.67 -11.22
C VAL A 124 -4.00 -0.90 -12.33
N LEU A 125 -4.30 -1.86 -13.21
CA LEU A 125 -3.43 -2.26 -14.30
C LEU A 125 -3.54 -1.31 -15.50
N SER A 126 -2.50 -1.28 -16.35
CA SER A 126 -2.44 -0.39 -17.53
C SER A 126 -3.54 -0.60 -18.58
N ASN A 127 -4.18 -1.77 -18.58
CA ASN A 127 -5.30 -2.10 -19.45
C ASN A 127 -6.67 -1.79 -18.82
N ASP A 128 -6.71 -1.31 -17.58
CA ASP A 128 -7.95 -0.92 -16.91
C ASP A 128 -8.53 0.35 -17.54
N PHE A 129 -9.85 0.41 -17.71
CA PHE A 129 -10.52 1.56 -18.30
C PHE A 129 -10.25 2.87 -17.52
N ALA A 130 -10.07 2.77 -16.20
CA ALA A 130 -9.80 3.93 -15.35
C ALA A 130 -8.31 4.28 -15.25
N TYR A 131 -7.41 3.52 -15.88
CA TYR A 131 -5.96 3.65 -15.69
C TYR A 131 -5.43 5.08 -15.90
N ALA A 132 -6.05 5.86 -16.80
CA ALA A 132 -5.69 7.26 -17.01
C ALA A 132 -5.72 8.10 -15.71
N ALA A 133 -6.62 7.81 -14.77
CA ALA A 133 -6.69 8.50 -13.49
C ALA A 133 -5.66 8.02 -12.45
N TYR A 134 -4.94 6.92 -12.72
CA TYR A 134 -3.95 6.29 -11.82
C TYR A 134 -2.51 6.41 -12.37
N GLU A 135 -2.36 6.88 -13.60
CA GLU A 135 -1.07 7.00 -14.28
C GLU A 135 -0.20 8.11 -13.64
N PRO A 136 1.10 7.87 -13.36
CA PRO A 136 1.97 8.90 -12.79
C PRO A 136 2.08 10.13 -13.71
N LEU A 137 1.76 11.34 -13.21
CA LEU A 137 1.74 12.57 -14.03
C LEU A 137 3.10 12.87 -14.67
N MET A 138 4.20 12.51 -14.00
CA MET A 138 5.56 12.70 -14.52
C MET A 138 5.80 11.99 -15.85
N ASN A 139 5.10 10.88 -16.10
CA ASN A 139 5.21 10.13 -17.36
C ASN A 139 4.44 10.81 -18.49
N GLN A 140 3.47 11.66 -18.15
CA GLN A 140 2.57 12.34 -19.08
C GLN A 140 2.96 13.80 -19.32
N TRP A 141 4.02 14.28 -18.68
CA TRP A 141 4.55 15.62 -18.85
C TRP A 141 5.70 15.65 -19.84
N ALA A 142 5.57 16.48 -20.87
CA ALA A 142 6.64 16.77 -21.82
C ALA A 142 7.34 18.06 -21.40
N VAL A 143 8.58 17.92 -20.93
CA VAL A 143 9.43 19.04 -20.48
C VAL A 143 9.83 19.91 -21.66
N ASP A 144 9.84 21.22 -21.46
CA ASP A 144 10.34 22.17 -22.46
C ASP A 144 11.88 22.05 -22.59
N ARG A 145 12.40 22.21 -23.81
CA ARG A 145 13.85 22.13 -24.05
C ARG A 145 14.60 23.29 -23.40
N ASP A 146 13.96 24.46 -23.33
CA ASP A 146 14.61 25.70 -22.91
C ASP A 146 14.49 25.95 -21.40
N ASP A 147 13.39 25.50 -20.75
CA ASP A 147 13.22 25.59 -19.30
C ASP A 147 12.66 24.28 -18.74
N ARG A 148 13.48 23.57 -17.96
CA ARG A 148 13.11 22.31 -17.32
C ARG A 148 11.96 22.44 -16.32
N ARG A 149 11.61 23.64 -15.85
CA ARG A 149 10.46 23.90 -14.97
C ARG A 149 9.15 23.98 -15.73
N MET A 150 9.25 24.17 -17.05
CA MET A 150 8.13 24.34 -17.96
C MET A 150 7.90 23.08 -18.80
N GLY A 151 6.74 23.03 -19.42
CA GLY A 151 6.36 21.94 -20.29
C GLY A 151 4.88 21.97 -20.60
N ARG A 152 4.34 20.79 -20.92
CA ARG A 152 2.92 20.58 -21.19
C ARG A 152 2.54 19.14 -20.94
N PHE A 153 1.27 18.92 -20.60
CA PHE A 153 0.71 17.58 -20.68
C PHE A 153 0.68 17.09 -22.12
N ARG A 154 0.90 15.79 -22.31
CA ARG A 154 0.71 15.12 -23.60
C ARG A 154 -0.78 15.22 -23.98
N PRO A 155 -1.13 15.69 -25.19
CA PRO A 155 -2.53 15.82 -25.61
C PRO A 155 -3.30 14.50 -25.50
N GLU A 156 -2.66 13.38 -25.84
CA GLU A 156 -3.25 12.04 -25.80
C GLU A 156 -3.64 11.62 -24.38
N TYR A 157 -2.91 12.11 -23.36
CA TYR A 157 -3.27 11.87 -21.97
C TYR A 157 -4.51 12.66 -21.54
N VAL A 158 -4.59 13.93 -21.93
CA VAL A 158 -5.77 14.78 -21.65
C VAL A 158 -7.02 14.24 -22.35
N GLU A 159 -6.88 13.71 -23.57
CA GLU A 159 -7.94 13.01 -24.28
C GLU A 159 -8.41 11.76 -23.54
N ARG A 160 -7.49 10.92 -23.04
CA ARG A 160 -7.84 9.74 -22.22
C ARG A 160 -8.58 10.12 -20.93
N LEU A 161 -8.14 11.17 -20.23
CA LEU A 161 -8.85 11.69 -19.06
C LEU A 161 -10.26 12.19 -19.41
N SER A 162 -10.40 12.88 -20.55
CA SER A 162 -11.70 13.38 -21.04
C SER A 162 -12.65 12.24 -21.41
N ALA A 163 -12.13 11.19 -22.05
CA ALA A 163 -12.89 10.00 -22.39
C ALA A 163 -13.38 9.25 -21.14
N LEU A 164 -12.48 9.02 -20.18
CA LEU A 164 -12.82 8.40 -18.89
C LEU A 164 -13.88 9.21 -18.14
N ARG A 165 -13.73 10.55 -18.09
CA ARG A 165 -14.73 11.43 -17.49
C ARG A 165 -16.11 11.26 -18.14
N ARG A 166 -16.18 11.26 -19.47
CA ARG A 166 -17.45 11.10 -20.20
C ARG A 166 -18.10 9.77 -19.86
N GLU A 167 -17.34 8.69 -19.89
CA GLU A 167 -17.85 7.35 -19.54
C GLU A 167 -18.37 7.29 -18.10
N LEU A 168 -17.66 7.86 -17.13
CA LEU A 168 -18.10 7.91 -15.74
C LEU A 168 -19.37 8.76 -15.58
N ASP A 169 -19.45 9.89 -16.25
CA ASP A 169 -20.63 10.76 -16.21
C ASP A 169 -21.86 10.09 -16.84
N GLU A 170 -21.69 9.35 -17.94
CA GLU A 170 -22.75 8.54 -18.56
C GLU A 170 -23.26 7.47 -17.58
N ARG A 171 -22.36 6.69 -16.96
CA ARG A 171 -22.74 5.70 -15.93
C ARG A 171 -23.45 6.31 -14.73
N MET A 172 -23.02 7.50 -14.29
CA MET A 172 -23.71 8.21 -13.21
C MET A 172 -25.14 8.62 -13.60
N GLU A 173 -25.35 9.13 -14.82
CA GLU A 173 -26.70 9.48 -15.30
C GLU A 173 -27.59 8.24 -15.50
N GLU A 174 -27.03 7.09 -15.92
CA GLU A 174 -27.77 5.81 -15.94
C GLU A 174 -28.24 5.38 -14.55
N ILE A 175 -27.38 5.54 -13.53
CA ILE A 175 -27.75 5.28 -12.13
C ILE A 175 -28.83 6.25 -11.66
N LYS A 176 -28.72 7.54 -12.00
CA LYS A 176 -29.71 8.57 -11.65
C LYS A 176 -31.11 8.22 -12.13
N ALA A 177 -31.23 7.70 -13.36
CA ALA A 177 -32.52 7.29 -13.93
C ALA A 177 -33.23 6.20 -13.10
N GLN A 178 -32.48 5.48 -12.26
CA GLN A 178 -32.99 4.40 -11.40
C GLN A 178 -33.20 4.85 -9.95
N LEU A 179 -32.71 6.04 -9.58
CA LEU A 179 -32.86 6.56 -8.22
C LEU A 179 -34.26 7.16 -8.03
N ARG A 180 -34.79 7.02 -6.82
CA ARG A 180 -36.01 7.73 -6.42
C ARG A 180 -35.76 9.24 -6.45
N SER A 181 -36.75 9.99 -6.92
CA SER A 181 -36.72 11.46 -6.91
C SER A 181 -36.39 11.99 -5.51
N GLY A 182 -35.41 12.90 -5.42
CA GLY A 182 -34.98 13.48 -4.14
C GLY A 182 -33.97 12.64 -3.34
N SER A 183 -33.38 11.59 -3.93
CA SER A 183 -32.31 10.83 -3.27
C SER A 183 -31.13 11.72 -2.87
N THR A 184 -30.83 11.77 -1.57
CA THR A 184 -29.65 12.48 -1.02
C THR A 184 -28.34 11.91 -1.57
N THR A 185 -28.32 10.64 -1.98
CA THR A 185 -27.15 9.98 -2.55
C THR A 185 -26.75 10.56 -3.91
N TRP A 186 -27.73 11.07 -4.69
CA TRP A 186 -27.43 11.76 -5.94
C TRP A 186 -26.79 13.13 -5.69
N SER A 187 -27.26 13.83 -4.65
CA SER A 187 -26.75 15.14 -4.27
C SER A 187 -25.33 15.08 -3.71
N SER A 188 -24.94 13.98 -3.07
CA SER A 188 -23.59 13.76 -2.54
C SER A 188 -22.58 13.22 -3.55
N ARG A 189 -22.96 13.07 -4.83
CA ARG A 189 -22.04 12.57 -5.86
C ARG A 189 -20.87 13.54 -6.11
N PRO A 190 -19.67 13.02 -6.42
CA PRO A 190 -18.54 13.85 -6.79
C PRO A 190 -18.79 14.58 -8.12
N GLN A 191 -18.60 15.90 -8.12
CA GLN A 191 -18.84 16.76 -9.28
C GLN A 191 -17.54 17.25 -9.96
N TYR A 192 -16.40 17.13 -9.27
CA TYR A 192 -15.12 17.63 -9.77
C TYR A 192 -14.59 16.82 -10.97
N ALA A 193 -13.59 17.37 -11.66
CA ALA A 193 -13.16 16.99 -13.02
C ALA A 193 -14.24 17.26 -14.07
N THR A 194 -14.62 18.54 -14.20
CA THR A 194 -15.51 19.02 -15.27
C THR A 194 -14.78 19.05 -16.61
N PRO A 195 -15.49 19.10 -17.76
CA PRO A 195 -14.85 19.19 -19.09
C PRO A 195 -13.86 20.36 -19.19
N THR A 196 -14.26 21.51 -18.64
CA THR A 196 -13.45 22.72 -18.62
C THR A 196 -12.15 22.51 -17.87
N VAL A 197 -12.21 21.97 -16.65
CA VAL A 197 -11.03 21.73 -15.81
C VAL A 197 -10.06 20.74 -16.47
N ILE A 198 -10.55 19.70 -17.15
CA ILE A 198 -9.69 18.75 -17.87
C ILE A 198 -9.04 19.43 -19.09
N THR A 199 -9.81 20.21 -19.85
CA THR A 199 -9.31 20.93 -21.03
C THR A 199 -8.24 21.97 -20.66
N GLU A 200 -8.41 22.65 -19.52
CA GLU A 200 -7.44 23.61 -18.98
C GLU A 200 -6.04 23.01 -18.75
N LEU A 201 -5.92 21.68 -18.60
CA LEU A 201 -4.62 21.01 -18.48
C LEU A 201 -3.72 21.25 -19.71
N LEU A 202 -4.30 21.44 -20.90
CA LEU A 202 -3.53 21.76 -22.12
C LEU A 202 -2.84 23.12 -22.04
N GLY A 203 -3.40 24.04 -21.25
CA GLY A 203 -2.87 25.38 -21.01
C GLY A 203 -1.81 25.44 -19.91
N THR A 204 -1.67 24.40 -19.10
CA THR A 204 -0.73 24.40 -17.97
C THR A 204 0.72 24.36 -18.44
N ARG A 205 1.50 25.36 -18.02
CA ARG A 205 2.91 25.54 -18.43
C ARG A 205 3.92 25.18 -17.36
N PHE A 206 3.64 25.54 -16.11
CA PHE A 206 4.53 25.28 -15.00
C PHE A 206 4.20 23.94 -14.36
N TRP A 207 5.22 23.13 -14.08
CA TRP A 207 4.98 21.81 -13.53
C TRP A 207 4.29 21.79 -12.16
N TRP A 208 4.59 22.73 -11.25
CA TRP A 208 3.93 22.71 -9.93
C TRP A 208 2.41 22.89 -10.08
N ASP A 209 1.99 23.77 -10.99
CA ASP A 209 0.59 23.93 -11.37
C ASP A 209 0.05 22.68 -12.08
N ALA A 210 0.88 22.03 -12.91
CA ALA A 210 0.54 20.77 -13.57
C ALA A 210 0.27 19.65 -12.57
N VAL A 211 1.11 19.53 -11.53
CA VAL A 211 0.93 18.56 -10.45
C VAL A 211 -0.37 18.84 -9.71
N ASP A 212 -0.60 20.08 -9.29
CA ASP A 212 -1.80 20.44 -8.52
C ASP A 212 -3.10 20.20 -9.31
N ARG A 213 -3.14 20.67 -10.56
CA ARG A 213 -4.31 20.50 -11.43
C ARG A 213 -4.48 19.05 -11.85
N GLY A 214 -3.39 18.39 -12.23
CA GLY A 214 -3.39 17.00 -12.66
C GLY A 214 -3.85 16.06 -11.55
N VAL A 215 -3.32 16.19 -10.34
CA VAL A 215 -3.74 15.37 -9.19
C VAL A 215 -5.16 15.71 -8.78
N GLY A 216 -5.57 16.98 -8.85
CA GLY A 216 -6.97 17.36 -8.65
C GLY A 216 -7.90 16.61 -9.60
N VAL A 217 -7.59 16.59 -10.91
CA VAL A 217 -8.38 15.88 -11.92
C VAL A 217 -8.39 14.38 -11.66
N GLN A 218 -7.23 13.77 -11.38
CA GLN A 218 -7.13 12.35 -11.03
C GLN A 218 -7.97 12.01 -9.80
N ARG A 219 -7.94 12.83 -8.76
CA ARG A 219 -8.79 12.68 -7.56
C ARG A 219 -10.27 12.70 -7.91
N GLY A 220 -10.71 13.71 -8.65
CA GLY A 220 -12.12 13.82 -9.07
C GLY A 220 -12.63 12.63 -9.87
N LEU A 221 -11.81 12.12 -10.80
CA LEU A 221 -12.18 10.94 -11.60
C LEU A 221 -12.20 9.65 -10.79
N ARG A 222 -11.23 9.45 -9.88
CA ARG A 222 -11.22 8.30 -8.96
C ARG A 222 -12.40 8.32 -8.00
N GLU A 223 -12.78 9.49 -7.50
CA GLU A 223 -13.98 9.62 -6.67
C GLU A 223 -15.27 9.30 -7.45
N LYS A 224 -15.39 9.77 -8.71
CA LYS A 224 -16.52 9.41 -9.59
C LYS A 224 -16.61 7.91 -9.81
N GLU A 225 -15.48 7.27 -10.10
CA GLU A 225 -15.40 5.83 -10.28
C GLU A 225 -15.79 5.05 -9.01
N ALA A 226 -15.30 5.48 -7.85
CA ALA A 226 -15.67 4.92 -6.56
C ALA A 226 -17.16 5.09 -6.27
N TRP A 227 -17.75 6.25 -6.61
CA TRP A 227 -19.19 6.50 -6.44
C TRP A 227 -20.03 5.56 -7.33
N VAL A 228 -19.68 5.41 -8.60
CA VAL A 228 -20.35 4.46 -9.52
C VAL A 228 -20.27 3.03 -8.96
N THR A 229 -19.09 2.62 -8.51
CA THR A 229 -18.85 1.29 -7.92
C THR A 229 -19.68 1.06 -6.66
N MET A 230 -19.70 2.03 -5.74
CA MET A 230 -20.54 2.01 -4.54
C MET A 230 -22.02 1.83 -4.90
N MET A 231 -22.51 2.56 -5.90
CA MET A 231 -23.92 2.50 -6.29
C MET A 231 -24.30 1.15 -6.87
N HIS A 232 -23.44 0.55 -7.69
CA HIS A 232 -23.65 -0.82 -8.17
C HIS A 232 -23.63 -1.82 -7.02
N ALA A 233 -22.66 -1.72 -6.10
CA ALA A 233 -22.60 -2.59 -4.92
C ALA A 233 -23.88 -2.49 -4.08
N ARG A 234 -24.30 -1.26 -3.72
CA ARG A 234 -25.55 -1.05 -2.97
C ARG A 234 -26.77 -1.62 -3.69
N ARG A 235 -26.85 -1.48 -5.01
CA ARG A 235 -27.96 -2.04 -5.80
C ARG A 235 -27.97 -3.57 -5.76
N SER A 236 -26.81 -4.20 -5.88
CA SER A 236 -26.69 -5.67 -5.81
C SER A 236 -27.05 -6.22 -4.42
N ILE A 237 -26.73 -5.47 -3.37
CA ILE A 237 -27.04 -5.84 -1.98
C ILE A 237 -28.53 -5.61 -1.67
N GLY A 238 -29.13 -4.56 -2.23
CA GLY A 238 -30.49 -4.14 -1.91
C GLY A 238 -30.57 -3.48 -0.54
N GLU A 239 -31.68 -3.71 0.17
CA GLU A 239 -31.94 -3.18 1.51
C GLU A 239 -32.16 -4.32 2.53
N PRO A 240 -31.14 -5.16 2.80
CA PRO A 240 -31.32 -6.30 3.69
C PRO A 240 -31.67 -5.84 5.11
N THR A 241 -32.46 -6.60 5.87
CA THR A 241 -32.70 -6.31 7.29
C THR A 241 -31.45 -6.59 8.12
N LEU A 242 -31.41 -6.12 9.37
CA LEU A 242 -30.27 -6.37 10.25
C LEU A 242 -30.15 -7.87 10.58
N GLU A 243 -31.27 -8.56 10.70
CA GLU A 243 -31.34 -10.01 10.93
C GLU A 243 -30.78 -10.78 9.74
N GLN A 244 -31.11 -10.36 8.52
CA GLN A 244 -30.52 -10.93 7.32
C GLN A 244 -29.00 -10.75 7.34
N LEU A 245 -28.50 -9.54 7.60
CA LEU A 245 -27.07 -9.26 7.64
C LEU A 245 -26.31 -10.05 8.72
N ARG A 246 -26.91 -10.29 9.90
CA ARG A 246 -26.30 -11.09 10.99
C ARG A 246 -26.23 -12.58 10.69
N GLY A 247 -27.06 -13.07 9.78
CA GLY A 247 -27.21 -14.49 9.46
C GLY A 247 -26.32 -15.00 8.33
N VAL A 248 -25.55 -14.13 7.67
CA VAL A 248 -24.70 -14.49 6.52
C VAL A 248 -23.23 -14.50 6.91
N GLU A 249 -22.47 -15.43 6.33
CA GLU A 249 -21.02 -15.34 6.28
C GLU A 249 -20.59 -14.25 5.30
N PHE A 250 -19.72 -13.34 5.74
CA PHE A 250 -19.27 -12.24 4.89
C PHE A 250 -18.21 -12.72 3.89
N PRO A 251 -18.26 -12.25 2.63
CA PRO A 251 -17.21 -12.57 1.67
C PRO A 251 -15.86 -11.98 2.14
N PRO A 252 -14.73 -12.55 1.68
CA PRO A 252 -13.43 -11.90 1.77
C PRO A 252 -13.49 -10.49 1.17
N ALA A 253 -12.69 -9.58 1.70
CA ALA A 253 -12.60 -8.23 1.15
C ALA A 253 -11.99 -8.25 -0.26
N ASP A 254 -12.49 -7.38 -1.12
CA ASP A 254 -11.83 -7.03 -2.37
C ASP A 254 -10.64 -6.11 -2.08
N GLU A 255 -9.45 -6.70 -2.10
CA GLU A 255 -8.20 -6.03 -1.74
C GLU A 255 -7.77 -4.93 -2.71
N ARG A 256 -8.53 -4.73 -3.81
CA ARG A 256 -8.36 -3.59 -4.71
C ARG A 256 -8.85 -2.29 -4.10
N PHE A 257 -9.78 -2.32 -3.15
CA PHE A 257 -10.33 -1.13 -2.52
C PHE A 257 -9.50 -0.65 -1.32
N LEU A 258 -9.55 0.65 -1.04
CA LEU A 258 -8.89 1.24 0.13
C LEU A 258 -9.54 0.80 1.44
N GLY A 259 -10.86 0.65 1.48
CA GLY A 259 -11.59 0.26 2.69
C GLY A 259 -11.91 1.39 3.65
N VAL A 260 -12.30 1.03 4.87
CA VAL A 260 -12.87 1.96 5.85
C VAL A 260 -12.54 1.60 7.30
N TRP A 261 -12.26 2.61 8.12
CA TRP A 261 -12.21 2.46 9.57
C TRP A 261 -13.62 2.52 10.15
N VAL A 262 -14.09 1.40 10.69
CA VAL A 262 -15.51 1.23 11.05
C VAL A 262 -15.85 1.68 12.47
N ASN A 263 -14.87 2.11 13.26
CA ASN A 263 -15.11 2.63 14.60
C ASN A 263 -16.13 3.79 14.55
N GLY A 264 -17.07 3.79 15.49
CA GLY A 264 -18.14 4.79 15.58
C GLY A 264 -19.35 4.54 14.68
N LEU A 265 -19.28 3.57 13.76
CA LEU A 265 -20.44 3.19 12.95
C LEU A 265 -21.48 2.40 13.74
N ASN A 266 -22.73 2.47 13.28
CA ASN A 266 -23.77 1.54 13.71
C ASN A 266 -23.57 0.16 13.05
N GLU A 267 -24.11 -0.88 13.68
CA GLU A 267 -23.94 -2.27 13.26
C GLU A 267 -24.36 -2.49 11.80
N ARG A 268 -25.55 -2.01 11.41
CA ARG A 268 -26.06 -2.13 10.04
C ARG A 268 -25.04 -1.61 9.01
N SER A 269 -24.44 -0.45 9.26
CA SER A 269 -23.50 0.17 8.32
C SER A 269 -22.23 -0.66 8.18
N VAL A 270 -21.71 -1.22 9.28
CA VAL A 270 -20.54 -2.10 9.24
C VAL A 270 -20.86 -3.38 8.48
N LEU A 271 -21.97 -4.04 8.79
CA LEU A 271 -22.36 -5.27 8.11
C LEU A 271 -22.63 -5.05 6.62
N CYS A 272 -23.21 -3.92 6.22
CA CYS A 272 -23.35 -3.58 4.81
C CYS A 272 -22.01 -3.42 4.08
N ASN A 273 -20.99 -2.84 4.72
CA ASN A 273 -19.65 -2.73 4.12
C ASN A 273 -18.97 -4.10 4.01
N LEU A 274 -19.06 -4.93 5.05
CA LEU A 274 -18.56 -6.31 5.02
C LEU A 274 -19.23 -7.13 3.91
N PHE A 275 -20.55 -7.02 3.80
CA PHE A 275 -21.33 -7.71 2.76
C PHE A 275 -21.00 -7.20 1.36
N ALA A 276 -20.64 -5.92 1.22
CA ALA A 276 -20.16 -5.34 -0.04
C ALA A 276 -18.73 -5.78 -0.42
N GLY A 277 -18.07 -6.61 0.40
CA GLY A 277 -16.67 -7.00 0.19
C GLY A 277 -15.70 -5.85 0.40
N ILE A 278 -16.07 -4.81 1.16
CA ILE A 278 -15.18 -3.68 1.43
C ILE A 278 -14.25 -4.02 2.59
N PRO A 279 -12.92 -3.79 2.47
CA PRO A 279 -12.01 -3.93 3.59
C PRO A 279 -12.47 -3.08 4.78
N CYS A 280 -12.75 -3.73 5.90
CA CYS A 280 -13.17 -3.07 7.13
C CYS A 280 -12.04 -3.14 8.14
N PHE A 281 -11.70 -2.02 8.75
CA PHE A 281 -10.59 -1.91 9.70
C PHE A 281 -11.07 -1.37 11.03
N ILE A 282 -10.47 -1.88 12.10
CA ILE A 282 -10.83 -1.54 13.47
C ILE A 282 -9.54 -1.16 14.18
N VAL A 283 -9.58 -0.02 14.87
CA VAL A 283 -8.53 0.39 15.80
C VAL A 283 -9.04 0.25 17.23
N HIS A 284 -8.31 -0.48 18.05
CA HIS A 284 -8.57 -0.64 19.47
C HIS A 284 -7.41 -0.01 20.24
N ALA A 285 -7.71 0.89 21.18
CA ALA A 285 -6.70 1.44 22.08
C ALA A 285 -6.62 0.51 23.29
N TYR A 286 -5.42 0.07 23.64
CA TYR A 286 -5.21 -0.68 24.87
C TYR A 286 -5.14 0.27 26.06
N GLU A 287 -5.82 -0.09 27.14
CA GLU A 287 -5.59 0.51 28.44
C GLU A 287 -4.25 0.01 29.02
N PRO A 288 -3.62 0.76 29.95
CA PRO A 288 -2.34 0.37 30.54
C PRO A 288 -2.33 -1.04 31.16
N GLU A 289 -3.48 -1.50 31.65
CA GLU A 289 -3.66 -2.81 32.27
C GLU A 289 -4.02 -3.93 31.29
N ASP A 290 -4.34 -3.59 30.03
CA ASP A 290 -4.75 -4.57 29.04
C ASP A 290 -3.57 -5.46 28.63
N THR A 291 -3.80 -6.77 28.62
CA THR A 291 -2.85 -7.72 28.02
C THR A 291 -2.98 -7.62 26.51
N THR A 292 -1.94 -7.12 25.85
CA THR A 292 -1.95 -6.97 24.39
C THR A 292 -1.78 -8.32 23.71
N ARG A 293 -2.20 -8.44 22.45
CA ARG A 293 -1.87 -9.63 21.64
C ARG A 293 -0.36 -9.87 21.58
N ALA A 294 0.47 -8.82 21.64
CA ALA A 294 1.92 -8.95 21.68
C ALA A 294 2.45 -9.49 23.01
N ASP A 295 1.74 -9.27 24.12
CA ASP A 295 2.09 -9.84 25.43
C ASP A 295 1.74 -11.34 25.48
N VAL A 296 0.70 -11.77 24.75
CA VAL A 296 0.28 -13.19 24.66
C VAL A 296 1.10 -13.96 23.61
N TYR A 297 1.39 -13.34 22.47
CA TYR A 297 2.06 -13.95 21.32
C TYR A 297 3.39 -13.24 21.04
N PRO A 298 4.54 -13.80 21.48
CA PRO A 298 5.85 -13.13 21.46
C PRO A 298 6.39 -12.82 20.05
N TYR A 299 5.78 -13.37 19.00
CA TYR A 299 6.14 -13.09 17.60
C TYR A 299 5.38 -11.90 17.00
N THR A 300 4.42 -11.33 17.74
CA THR A 300 3.69 -10.14 17.27
C THR A 300 4.63 -8.95 17.28
N THR A 301 5.02 -8.49 16.09
CA THR A 301 5.88 -7.32 15.95
C THR A 301 5.11 -6.06 16.35
N VAL A 302 5.61 -5.35 17.35
CA VAL A 302 5.09 -4.02 17.76
C VAL A 302 5.78 -2.95 16.93
N GLN A 303 5.01 -2.25 16.11
CA GLN A 303 5.50 -1.14 15.30
C GLN A 303 5.63 0.14 16.13
N SER A 304 6.66 0.96 15.84
CA SER A 304 6.93 2.23 16.55
C SER A 304 6.04 3.40 16.15
N ASP A 305 5.28 3.24 15.08
CA ASP A 305 4.45 4.29 14.48
C ASP A 305 3.37 3.67 13.57
N PHE A 306 2.43 4.49 13.13
CA PHE A 306 1.31 4.06 12.29
C PHE A 306 1.70 3.82 10.82
N VAL A 307 2.90 4.28 10.41
CA VAL A 307 3.37 4.32 9.02
C VAL A 307 4.08 3.02 8.63
N THR A 308 4.89 2.48 9.53
CA THR A 308 5.74 1.32 9.26
C THR A 308 4.91 0.10 8.86
N GLY A 309 5.31 -0.57 7.77
CA GLY A 309 4.62 -1.73 7.22
C GLY A 309 3.29 -1.41 6.52
N THR A 310 3.02 -0.15 6.16
CA THR A 310 1.83 0.25 5.37
C THR A 310 2.17 0.56 3.92
N ASP A 311 1.14 0.57 3.07
CA ASP A 311 1.27 0.97 1.66
C ASP A 311 1.81 2.40 1.47
N ILE A 312 1.58 3.29 2.44
CA ILE A 312 2.06 4.68 2.40
C ILE A 312 3.57 4.75 2.27
N VAL A 313 4.30 3.78 2.84
CA VAL A 313 5.77 3.71 2.71
C VAL A 313 6.14 3.64 1.23
N ARG A 314 5.58 2.68 0.52
CA ARG A 314 5.87 2.44 -0.90
C ARG A 314 5.28 3.54 -1.80
N GLU A 315 4.03 3.93 -1.57
CA GLU A 315 3.29 4.82 -2.46
C GLU A 315 3.72 6.29 -2.33
N VAL A 316 4.02 6.73 -1.10
CA VAL A 316 4.34 8.14 -0.81
C VAL A 316 5.79 8.31 -0.38
N LEU A 317 6.26 7.54 0.61
CA LEU A 317 7.57 7.81 1.26
C LEU A 317 8.78 7.32 0.47
N GLU A 318 8.56 6.37 -0.42
CA GLU A 318 9.55 5.81 -1.34
C GLU A 318 9.16 6.02 -2.81
N GLY A 319 8.04 6.72 -3.02
CA GLY A 319 7.53 7.08 -4.33
C GLY A 319 8.49 7.97 -5.13
N PRO A 320 8.28 8.05 -6.47
CA PRO A 320 9.17 8.80 -7.35
C PRO A 320 9.23 10.30 -7.01
N TYR A 321 8.11 10.90 -6.60
CA TYR A 321 8.06 12.30 -6.17
C TYR A 321 8.87 12.55 -4.91
N GLN A 322 8.90 11.60 -3.98
CA GLN A 322 9.66 11.74 -2.76
C GLN A 322 11.17 11.60 -3.00
N LYS A 323 11.57 10.72 -3.93
CA LYS A 323 12.96 10.66 -4.43
C LYS A 323 13.38 11.99 -5.06
N LEU A 324 12.50 12.61 -5.85
CA LEU A 324 12.73 13.94 -6.42
C LEU A 324 12.85 15.02 -5.34
N ALA A 325 11.93 15.04 -4.38
CA ALA A 325 11.94 15.99 -3.26
C ALA A 325 13.24 15.90 -2.44
N ARG A 326 13.74 14.68 -2.18
CA ARG A 326 15.03 14.46 -1.49
C ARG A 326 16.21 14.97 -2.32
N ARG A 327 16.26 14.64 -3.61
CA ARG A 327 17.33 15.09 -4.53
C ARG A 327 17.42 16.62 -4.58
N ASP A 328 16.27 17.29 -4.68
CA ASP A 328 16.22 18.75 -4.79
C ASP A 328 16.56 19.43 -3.45
N ALA A 329 16.23 18.80 -2.31
CA ALA A 329 16.68 19.24 -1.00
C ALA A 329 18.21 19.21 -0.86
N THR A 330 18.85 18.09 -1.23
CA THR A 330 20.32 17.96 -1.18
C THR A 330 21.02 18.98 -2.07
N ARG A 331 20.48 19.26 -3.25
CA ARG A 331 21.02 20.29 -4.16
C ARG A 331 20.95 21.70 -3.57
N LEU A 332 19.83 22.04 -2.92
CA LEU A 332 19.69 23.34 -2.26
C LEU A 332 20.68 23.49 -1.11
N ASP A 333 20.82 22.46 -0.27
CA ASP A 333 21.78 22.47 0.84
C ASP A 333 23.21 22.65 0.31
N ALA A 334 23.56 21.99 -0.81
CA ALA A 334 24.84 22.19 -1.47
C ALA A 334 25.03 23.62 -2.00
N LEU A 335 24.01 24.23 -2.61
CA LEU A 335 24.06 25.62 -3.08
C LEU A 335 24.19 26.63 -1.94
N LEU A 336 23.45 26.45 -0.84
CA LEU A 336 23.55 27.28 0.37
C LEU A 336 24.93 27.15 1.01
N ASN A 337 25.49 25.94 1.06
CA ASN A 337 26.84 25.69 1.54
C ASN A 337 27.92 26.31 0.64
N LEU A 338 27.70 26.38 -0.68
CA LEU A 338 28.59 27.08 -1.61
C LEU A 338 28.50 28.60 -1.45
N ALA A 339 27.29 29.14 -1.30
CA ALA A 339 27.07 30.58 -1.08
C ALA A 339 27.69 31.06 0.25
N THR A 340 27.57 30.28 1.32
CA THR A 340 28.20 30.58 2.62
C THR A 340 29.73 30.46 2.59
N ARG A 341 30.30 29.60 1.73
CA ARG A 341 31.76 29.51 1.52
C ARG A 341 32.33 30.58 0.60
N ALA A 342 31.51 31.18 -0.26
CA ALA A 342 31.92 32.24 -1.19
C ALA A 342 31.93 33.65 -0.58
N SER A 343 31.40 33.83 0.63
CA SER A 343 31.47 35.10 1.36
C SER A 343 32.75 35.17 2.20
N PRO A 344 33.67 36.13 1.96
CA PRO A 344 34.80 36.35 2.84
C PRO A 344 34.30 36.85 4.20
N VAL A 345 34.83 36.23 5.25
CA VAL A 345 34.61 36.54 6.66
C VAL A 345 34.82 38.04 6.90
N LEU A 346 33.73 38.79 7.13
CA LEU A 346 33.78 39.97 7.98
C LEU A 346 33.53 39.50 9.40
N THR A 347 34.59 39.54 10.21
CA THR A 347 34.54 39.31 11.66
C THR A 347 33.64 40.36 12.31
N ALA A 348 32.36 40.04 12.52
CA ALA A 348 31.50 40.73 13.46
C ALA A 348 31.58 40.03 14.82
N THR A 349 31.72 40.82 15.88
CA THR A 349 31.83 40.40 17.28
C THR A 349 30.56 39.68 17.77
N PRO A 350 30.65 38.83 18.82
CA PRO A 350 29.59 37.90 19.21
C PRO A 350 28.43 38.55 20.01
N GLU A 351 27.99 39.74 19.62
CA GLU A 351 26.75 40.37 20.12
C GLU A 351 25.69 40.64 19.03
N GLU A 352 25.98 40.36 17.75
CA GLU A 352 25.03 40.54 16.63
C GLU A 352 24.65 39.23 15.93
N ALA A 353 24.74 38.08 16.62
CA ALA A 353 24.23 36.81 16.13
C ALA A 353 22.73 36.65 16.41
N LYS A 354 21.90 37.54 15.83
CA LYS A 354 20.46 37.34 15.69
C LYS A 354 20.05 37.58 14.23
N SER A 355 19.52 36.51 13.61
CA SER A 355 18.76 36.50 12.36
C SER A 355 19.52 36.69 11.03
N SER A 356 20.28 35.68 10.61
CA SER A 356 20.66 35.49 9.20
C SER A 356 19.50 35.05 8.28
N SER A 357 18.26 35.09 8.77
CA SER A 357 17.03 34.95 7.97
C SER A 357 16.43 36.30 7.55
N SER A 358 16.92 37.42 8.06
CA SER A 358 16.37 38.77 7.79
C SER A 358 17.00 39.45 6.58
N LEU A 359 18.27 39.17 6.27
CA LEU A 359 19.03 39.88 5.23
C LEU A 359 18.65 39.47 3.79
N TYR A 360 17.95 38.34 3.62
CA TYR A 360 17.45 37.89 2.32
C TYR A 360 16.02 38.38 2.02
N LEU A 361 15.30 38.87 3.05
CA LEU A 361 13.92 39.36 2.93
C LEU A 361 13.85 40.89 2.73
N GLU A 362 14.84 41.66 3.18
CA GLU A 362 14.92 43.10 2.88
C GLU A 362 15.29 43.39 1.41
N GLN A 363 15.98 42.47 0.74
CA GLN A 363 16.40 42.63 -0.66
C GLN A 363 15.26 42.40 -1.69
N MET A 364 14.08 41.96 -1.23
CA MET A 364 12.91 41.65 -2.09
C MET A 364 11.70 42.56 -1.86
N GLY A 365 11.82 43.64 -1.06
CA GLY A 365 10.84 44.74 -1.04
C GLY A 365 9.39 44.39 -0.68
N ILE A 366 9.15 43.31 0.07
CA ILE A 366 7.80 42.88 0.47
C ILE A 366 7.74 42.71 1.99
N LEU A 367 7.26 43.75 2.69
CA LEU A 367 6.26 43.72 3.78
C LEU A 367 6.20 45.10 4.50
N PRO A 368 5.02 45.69 4.74
CA PRO A 368 4.86 46.74 5.75
C PRO A 368 4.91 46.14 7.15
N ALA A 369 5.74 46.73 8.00
CA ALA A 369 5.92 46.39 9.39
C ALA A 369 4.67 46.72 10.23
N THR A 370 3.99 45.70 10.73
CA THR A 370 3.45 45.56 12.09
C THR A 370 2.60 44.31 12.08
N TRP A 371 2.89 43.31 12.91
CA TRP A 371 1.96 42.41 13.61
C TRP A 371 2.79 41.66 14.65
N LYS A 372 2.41 41.76 15.93
CA LYS A 372 3.13 41.15 17.05
C LYS A 372 2.48 39.82 17.44
N ARG A 373 3.32 38.90 17.90
CA ARG A 373 3.02 37.50 18.25
C ARG A 373 2.20 37.34 19.55
N SER A 374 1.50 38.39 20.01
CA SER A 374 0.79 38.44 21.30
C SER A 374 -0.73 38.28 21.19
N ASP A 375 -1.28 38.11 19.99
CA ASP A 375 -2.75 38.15 19.79
C ASP A 375 -3.42 36.76 19.79
N PHE A 376 -2.70 35.72 20.22
CA PHE A 376 -3.26 34.37 20.37
C PHE A 376 -2.99 33.82 21.77
N GLU A 377 -3.87 34.16 22.72
CA GLU A 377 -4.12 33.31 23.88
C GLU A 377 -5.37 32.44 23.66
N PRO A 378 -5.37 31.16 24.08
CA PRO A 378 -6.49 30.25 23.91
C PRO A 378 -7.44 30.34 25.12
N ASN A 379 -8.60 30.97 24.95
CA ASN A 379 -9.68 30.85 25.92
C ASN A 379 -10.56 29.62 25.64
N ALA A 380 -10.45 28.65 26.55
CA ALA A 380 -11.50 27.85 27.19
C ALA A 380 -12.66 27.21 26.38
N THR A 381 -12.69 25.87 26.50
CA THR A 381 -13.83 24.97 26.82
C THR A 381 -14.99 24.78 25.81
N TRP A 382 -14.92 23.65 25.08
CA TRP A 382 -16.05 23.03 24.36
C TRP A 382 -16.67 21.81 25.08
N ILE A 383 -16.16 21.44 26.26
CA ILE A 383 -16.54 20.21 26.96
C ILE A 383 -17.93 20.30 27.65
N ASP A 384 -18.52 21.49 27.78
CA ASP A 384 -19.82 21.66 28.46
C ASP A 384 -21.05 21.49 27.54
N LEU A 385 -20.87 21.34 26.23
CA LEU A 385 -21.99 21.27 25.26
C LEU A 385 -22.60 19.87 25.05
N LEU A 386 -22.05 18.82 25.67
CA LEU A 386 -22.54 17.44 25.44
C LEU A 386 -23.36 16.82 26.58
N GLY A 387 -23.54 17.48 27.74
CA GLY A 387 -24.56 17.04 28.71
C GLY A 387 -24.37 15.63 29.29
N TRP A 388 -23.14 15.18 29.53
CA TRP A 388 -22.89 13.87 30.14
C TRP A 388 -22.89 13.96 31.66
N ARG A 389 -24.04 13.66 32.27
CA ARG A 389 -24.13 13.31 33.69
C ARG A 389 -23.40 11.98 33.93
N LYS A 390 -22.40 12.01 34.81
CA LYS A 390 -21.84 10.80 35.46
C LYS A 390 -22.97 9.99 36.08
N ARG A 391 -23.11 8.73 35.68
CA ARG A 391 -23.70 7.70 36.53
C ARG A 391 -22.62 6.76 37.03
N SER A 392 -22.79 6.46 38.30
CA SER A 392 -21.86 5.92 39.27
C SER A 392 -21.56 4.44 39.05
N ALA A 393 -20.42 4.06 39.64
CA ALA A 393 -19.90 2.72 39.83
C ALA A 393 -20.96 1.67 40.21
N VAL A 394 -20.84 0.50 39.57
CA VAL A 394 -21.25 -0.77 40.15
C VAL A 394 -20.06 -1.72 40.04
N GLN A 395 -19.48 -2.04 41.20
CA GLN A 395 -18.57 -3.16 41.41
C GLN A 395 -19.33 -4.46 41.21
N THR A 396 -18.73 -5.46 40.55
CA THR A 396 -18.78 -6.85 41.06
C THR A 396 -17.81 -7.81 40.35
N ALA A 397 -17.07 -8.51 41.21
CA ALA A 397 -16.72 -9.93 41.19
C ALA A 397 -15.88 -10.53 40.04
N ILE A 398 -14.64 -10.87 40.42
CA ILE A 398 -13.73 -11.83 39.80
C ILE A 398 -14.34 -13.24 39.82
N PRO A 399 -14.14 -14.06 38.76
CA PRO A 399 -13.93 -15.49 38.95
C PRO A 399 -12.59 -16.00 38.41
N ARG A 400 -12.19 -17.10 39.04
CA ARG A 400 -10.96 -17.88 39.00
C ARG A 400 -10.59 -18.49 37.64
N ALA A 401 -9.27 -18.74 37.56
CA ALA A 401 -8.49 -19.50 36.58
C ALA A 401 -9.12 -20.79 36.02
N VAL A 402 -8.90 -20.99 34.71
CA VAL A 402 -9.08 -22.24 33.95
C VAL A 402 -7.86 -22.39 33.00
N PRO A 403 -7.36 -23.61 32.70
CA PRO A 403 -5.95 -23.84 32.36
C PRO A 403 -5.59 -23.72 30.88
N LYS A 404 -4.27 -23.56 30.64
CA LYS A 404 -3.55 -23.53 29.35
C LYS A 404 -4.03 -24.57 28.32
N PRO A 405 -4.31 -24.17 27.06
CA PRO A 405 -4.18 -25.04 25.90
C PRO A 405 -2.73 -25.07 25.37
N ALA A 406 -2.38 -26.20 24.76
CA ALA A 406 -1.11 -26.48 24.09
C ALA A 406 -0.89 -25.61 22.82
N PRO A 407 0.37 -25.40 22.38
CA PRO A 407 0.68 -24.49 21.28
C PRO A 407 0.23 -25.04 19.91
N SER A 408 -0.45 -24.19 19.13
CA SER A 408 -0.82 -24.40 17.72
C SER A 408 0.28 -23.88 16.78
N ALA A 409 0.33 -24.48 15.58
CA ALA A 409 1.36 -24.38 14.55
C ALA A 409 1.51 -23.00 13.84
N PRO A 410 2.67 -22.72 13.19
CA PRO A 410 2.93 -21.50 12.43
C PRO A 410 2.27 -21.48 11.03
N ALA A 411 2.21 -20.26 10.45
CA ALA A 411 1.26 -19.81 9.43
C ALA A 411 1.70 -19.87 7.95
N ILE A 412 0.64 -20.08 7.15
CA ILE A 412 0.29 -20.35 5.73
C ILE A 412 0.72 -19.47 4.49
N LEU A 413 1.95 -19.39 3.95
CA LEU A 413 2.27 -18.92 2.57
C LEU A 413 1.71 -19.82 1.40
N SER A 414 0.48 -19.57 0.96
CA SER A 414 -0.07 -20.16 -0.29
C SER A 414 0.47 -19.52 -1.59
N PRO A 415 0.79 -20.30 -2.64
CA PRO A 415 1.27 -19.75 -3.93
C PRO A 415 0.13 -19.37 -4.89
N ALA A 416 0.08 -18.10 -5.30
CA ALA A 416 -0.83 -17.60 -6.32
C ALA A 416 -0.36 -17.98 -7.75
N PHE A 417 -1.29 -18.47 -8.57
CA PHE A 417 -1.11 -18.72 -10.01
C PHE A 417 -1.31 -17.42 -10.80
N GLY A 418 -0.33 -16.99 -11.61
CA GLY A 418 -0.40 -15.80 -12.47
C GLY A 418 -0.69 -16.14 -13.94
N ASP A 419 -1.46 -15.26 -14.60
CA ASP A 419 -1.86 -15.30 -16.02
C ASP A 419 -0.85 -14.54 -16.93
N PRO A 420 -0.56 -14.95 -18.18
CA PRO A 420 0.59 -14.48 -18.93
C PRO A 420 0.22 -13.42 -19.99
N SER A 421 0.76 -12.20 -19.88
CA SER A 421 0.86 -11.30 -21.04
C SER A 421 1.87 -10.14 -20.84
N THR A 422 3.03 -10.26 -21.48
CA THR A 422 3.70 -9.23 -22.33
C THR A 422 5.05 -9.75 -22.84
N LYS A 423 5.27 -9.67 -24.16
CA LYS A 423 6.29 -10.42 -24.94
C LYS A 423 7.76 -9.94 -24.78
N LYS A 424 8.20 -9.39 -23.65
CA LYS A 424 9.63 -9.04 -23.45
C LYS A 424 10.33 -9.70 -22.25
N ASP A 425 9.58 -10.29 -21.33
CA ASP A 425 10.10 -11.14 -20.25
C ASP A 425 9.40 -12.51 -20.32
N ARG A 426 9.69 -13.31 -21.36
CA ARG A 426 9.24 -14.71 -21.39
C ARG A 426 10.11 -15.53 -20.45
N PHE A 427 9.83 -15.42 -19.16
CA PHE A 427 10.14 -16.49 -18.24
C PHE A 427 9.33 -17.71 -18.66
N GLU A 428 9.99 -18.78 -19.09
CA GLU A 428 9.32 -20.05 -19.41
C GLU A 428 8.81 -20.67 -18.11
N HIS A 429 7.58 -20.30 -17.73
CA HIS A 429 6.80 -20.99 -16.71
C HIS A 429 6.52 -22.41 -17.21
N ARG A 430 7.35 -23.36 -16.79
CA ARG A 430 7.04 -24.77 -16.97
C ARG A 430 5.93 -25.11 -15.99
N GLN A 431 4.73 -25.34 -16.49
CA GLN A 431 3.62 -25.83 -15.67
C GLN A 431 4.02 -27.18 -15.05
N TRP A 432 3.70 -27.36 -13.76
CA TRP A 432 3.89 -28.63 -13.09
C TRP A 432 2.96 -29.68 -13.69
N GLU A 433 3.41 -30.93 -13.75
CA GLU A 433 2.51 -32.03 -14.08
C GLU A 433 1.54 -32.21 -12.90
N VAL A 434 0.25 -32.05 -13.19
CA VAL A 434 -0.82 -32.17 -12.20
C VAL A 434 -1.78 -33.25 -12.66
N ARG A 435 -2.19 -34.12 -11.74
CA ARG A 435 -3.12 -35.22 -12.00
C ARG A 435 -4.31 -35.16 -11.05
N GLU A 436 -5.51 -35.14 -11.61
CA GLU A 436 -6.73 -35.24 -10.81
C GLU A 436 -6.96 -36.69 -10.41
N ILE A 437 -6.88 -36.97 -9.11
CA ILE A 437 -7.14 -38.31 -8.54
C ILE A 437 -8.60 -38.44 -8.11
N HIS A 438 -9.19 -37.35 -7.59
CA HIS A 438 -10.59 -37.31 -7.16
C HIS A 438 -11.19 -35.90 -7.35
N PRO A 439 -12.44 -35.76 -7.83
CA PRO A 439 -13.04 -34.46 -8.15
C PRO A 439 -13.17 -33.50 -6.96
N SER A 440 -13.41 -34.02 -5.76
CA SER A 440 -13.54 -33.20 -4.55
C SER A 440 -12.21 -32.87 -3.86
N ARG A 441 -11.06 -33.31 -4.40
CA ARG A 441 -9.74 -33.15 -3.79
C ARG A 441 -8.84 -32.27 -4.63
N VAL A 442 -7.88 -31.62 -3.98
CA VAL A 442 -6.82 -30.87 -4.69
C VAL A 442 -6.07 -31.84 -5.59
N ALA A 443 -5.77 -31.41 -6.83
CA ALA A 443 -5.08 -32.27 -7.77
C ALA A 443 -3.63 -32.54 -7.33
N TRP A 444 -3.16 -33.77 -7.55
CA TRP A 444 -1.84 -34.19 -7.15
C TRP A 444 -0.78 -33.57 -8.05
N ILE A 445 0.22 -32.92 -7.45
CA ILE A 445 1.39 -32.40 -8.17
C ILE A 445 2.39 -33.55 -8.28
N VAL A 446 2.57 -34.07 -9.50
CA VAL A 446 3.39 -35.25 -9.79
C VAL A 446 4.87 -34.85 -9.69
N PRO A 447 5.63 -35.38 -8.72
CA PRO A 447 7.04 -35.05 -8.62
C PRO A 447 7.87 -35.84 -9.65
N PRO A 448 9.04 -35.30 -10.05
CA PRO A 448 9.94 -35.97 -10.97
C PRO A 448 10.54 -37.21 -10.30
N LYS A 449 11.16 -38.07 -11.11
CA LYS A 449 12.03 -39.13 -10.59
C LYS A 449 13.12 -38.51 -9.72
N VAL A 450 13.46 -39.16 -8.61
CA VAL A 450 14.52 -38.67 -7.71
C VAL A 450 15.84 -38.61 -8.47
N ALA A 451 16.36 -37.40 -8.65
CA ALA A 451 17.62 -37.14 -9.32
C ALA A 451 18.79 -37.16 -8.33
N VAL A 452 19.95 -37.63 -8.81
CA VAL A 452 21.26 -37.40 -8.20
C VAL A 452 21.80 -36.09 -8.75
N ALA A 453 22.53 -35.32 -7.92
CA ALA A 453 23.18 -34.13 -8.41
C ALA A 453 24.26 -34.49 -9.45
N ASP A 454 24.30 -33.77 -10.58
CA ASP A 454 25.32 -34.01 -11.61
C ASP A 454 26.73 -33.98 -10.98
N PRO A 455 27.56 -35.03 -11.14
CA PRO A 455 28.90 -35.06 -10.56
C PRO A 455 29.80 -33.94 -11.10
N LYS A 456 29.53 -33.38 -12.29
CA LYS A 456 30.30 -32.29 -12.89
C LYS A 456 29.73 -30.92 -12.49
N GLY A 457 30.59 -29.91 -12.37
CA GLY A 457 30.19 -28.53 -12.06
C GLY A 457 30.23 -28.16 -10.57
N LYS A 458 30.10 -26.86 -10.27
CA LYS A 458 30.14 -26.31 -8.91
C LYS A 458 28.73 -25.89 -8.48
N TRP A 459 28.44 -26.04 -7.19
CA TRP A 459 27.19 -25.56 -6.63
C TRP A 459 27.16 -24.03 -6.56
N ALA A 460 26.10 -23.43 -7.10
CA ALA A 460 25.83 -21.99 -7.03
C ALA A 460 24.87 -21.68 -5.87
N LYS A 461 24.99 -20.50 -5.25
CA LYS A 461 24.10 -20.05 -4.18
C LYS A 461 23.08 -19.06 -4.73
N TYR A 462 21.80 -19.28 -4.45
CA TYR A 462 20.72 -18.36 -4.77
C TYR A 462 19.92 -18.08 -3.52
N GLU A 463 19.60 -16.82 -3.30
CA GLU A 463 18.84 -16.37 -2.15
C GLU A 463 17.63 -15.58 -2.61
N LEU A 464 16.49 -15.83 -1.98
CA LEU A 464 15.29 -15.05 -2.20
C LEU A 464 15.51 -13.64 -1.65
N ALA A 465 15.52 -12.63 -2.52
CA ALA A 465 15.72 -11.25 -2.12
C ALA A 465 14.83 -10.32 -2.95
N GLU A 466 14.53 -9.15 -2.37
CA GLU A 466 13.92 -8.04 -3.08
C GLU A 466 15.02 -7.25 -3.80
N LEU A 467 14.86 -7.07 -5.11
CA LEU A 467 15.78 -6.31 -5.95
C LEU A 467 15.51 -4.81 -5.78
N GLU A 468 16.46 -3.94 -6.19
CA GLU A 468 16.25 -2.48 -6.20
C GLU A 468 15.06 -2.04 -7.05
N SER A 469 14.66 -2.87 -8.01
CA SER A 469 13.45 -2.71 -8.83
C SER A 469 12.14 -2.97 -8.07
N GLY A 470 12.18 -3.40 -6.80
CA GLY A 470 11.02 -3.79 -6.00
C GLY A 470 10.45 -5.17 -6.37
N ARG A 471 11.14 -5.92 -7.24
CA ARG A 471 10.75 -7.27 -7.65
C ARG A 471 11.45 -8.30 -6.78
N THR A 472 10.72 -9.28 -6.27
CA THR A 472 11.30 -10.43 -5.58
C THR A 472 11.86 -11.45 -6.59
N ALA A 473 13.11 -11.88 -6.38
CA ALA A 473 13.80 -12.83 -7.24
C ALA A 473 14.73 -13.74 -6.43
N PHE A 474 15.11 -14.88 -7.02
CA PHE A 474 16.24 -15.67 -6.56
C PHE A 474 17.53 -15.09 -7.11
N VAL A 475 18.29 -14.41 -6.27
CA VAL A 475 19.50 -13.69 -6.65
C VAL A 475 20.73 -14.55 -6.42
N TYR A 476 21.59 -14.67 -7.43
CA TYR A 476 22.88 -15.34 -7.28
C TYR A 476 23.74 -14.61 -6.25
N ARG A 477 24.28 -15.39 -5.30
CA ARG A 477 25.17 -14.90 -4.25
C ARG A 477 26.57 -15.47 -4.45
N GLY A 478 27.57 -14.59 -4.39
CA GLY A 478 28.97 -14.96 -4.54
C GLY A 478 29.43 -15.95 -3.47
N LYS A 479 30.57 -16.63 -3.70
CA LYS A 479 31.08 -17.70 -2.83
C LYS A 479 31.18 -17.30 -1.34
N LYS A 480 31.62 -16.05 -1.09
CA LYS A 480 31.85 -15.47 0.24
C LYS A 480 30.59 -14.96 0.94
N HIS A 481 29.45 -14.89 0.25
CA HIS A 481 28.20 -14.43 0.85
C HIS A 481 27.63 -15.47 1.81
N GLU A 482 27.21 -15.00 2.98
CA GLU A 482 26.46 -15.77 3.97
C GLU A 482 24.97 -15.45 3.82
N PRO A 483 24.14 -16.43 3.45
CA PRO A 483 22.70 -16.23 3.32
C PRO A 483 22.04 -15.92 4.67
N GLU A 484 21.01 -15.09 4.65
CA GLU A 484 20.22 -14.70 5.82
C GLU A 484 19.30 -15.83 6.29
N SER A 485 18.77 -16.63 5.35
CA SER A 485 17.95 -17.81 5.67
C SER A 485 18.81 -19.00 6.08
N SER A 486 18.44 -19.63 7.20
CA SER A 486 19.00 -20.93 7.62
C SER A 486 18.36 -22.10 6.87
N GLU A 487 17.16 -21.92 6.30
CA GLU A 487 16.51 -22.91 5.47
C GLU A 487 17.17 -22.98 4.09
N LYS A 488 17.64 -24.18 3.75
CA LYS A 488 18.35 -24.44 2.51
C LYS A 488 17.71 -25.61 1.77
N TYR A 489 17.48 -25.39 0.49
CA TYR A 489 17.01 -26.39 -0.45
C TYR A 489 18.03 -26.55 -1.58
N PHE A 490 17.92 -27.65 -2.33
CA PHE A 490 18.88 -28.01 -3.36
C PHE A 490 18.16 -28.31 -4.66
N ASP A 491 18.52 -27.61 -5.74
CA ASP A 491 18.22 -28.06 -7.10
C ASP A 491 19.39 -28.92 -7.58
N ARG A 492 19.16 -30.23 -7.65
CA ARG A 492 20.18 -31.22 -8.03
C ARG A 492 20.47 -31.22 -9.53
N GLU A 493 19.51 -30.83 -10.36
CA GLU A 493 19.66 -30.77 -11.81
C GLU A 493 20.55 -29.59 -12.22
N LYS A 494 20.37 -28.43 -11.56
CA LYS A 494 21.13 -27.20 -11.86
C LYS A 494 22.26 -26.90 -10.88
N LYS A 495 22.47 -27.76 -9.89
CA LYS A 495 23.44 -27.59 -8.80
C LYS A 495 23.29 -26.23 -8.10
N ARG A 496 22.08 -25.90 -7.66
CA ARG A 496 21.82 -24.66 -6.91
C ARG A 496 21.46 -24.96 -5.46
N ARG A 497 22.03 -24.18 -4.55
CA ARG A 497 21.60 -24.07 -3.16
C ARG A 497 20.66 -22.88 -3.08
N ILE A 498 19.40 -23.16 -2.76
CA ILE A 498 18.33 -22.18 -2.75
C ILE A 498 18.00 -21.86 -1.30
N TYR A 499 18.17 -20.60 -0.93
CA TYR A 499 17.87 -20.05 0.38
C TYR A 499 16.60 -19.22 0.23
N LEU A 500 15.49 -19.81 0.62
CA LEU A 500 14.23 -19.11 0.86
C LEU A 500 13.90 -19.36 2.33
N GLY A 501 13.28 -18.39 3.00
CA GLY A 501 12.93 -18.49 4.42
C GLY A 501 11.92 -19.60 4.69
N SER A 502 10.88 -19.32 5.48
CA SER A 502 9.76 -20.25 5.61
C SER A 502 9.15 -20.54 4.22
N TYR A 503 9.25 -21.80 3.77
CA TYR A 503 8.64 -22.24 2.53
C TYR A 503 7.46 -23.14 2.78
N GLU A 504 6.34 -22.78 2.18
CA GLU A 504 5.18 -23.63 2.18
C GLU A 504 4.99 -24.37 0.89
N ARG A 505 4.97 -25.68 1.07
CA ARG A 505 4.72 -26.61 0.00
C ARG A 505 3.30 -26.40 -0.55
N PRO A 506 3.13 -26.39 -1.87
CA PRO A 506 1.82 -26.40 -2.49
C PRO A 506 1.00 -27.59 -1.99
N VAL A 507 -0.29 -27.34 -1.78
CA VAL A 507 -1.23 -28.25 -1.12
C VAL A 507 -1.33 -29.63 -1.80
N GLY A 508 -1.07 -29.71 -3.11
CA GLY A 508 -1.07 -30.96 -3.88
C GLY A 508 0.21 -31.81 -3.81
N VAL A 509 1.22 -31.43 -3.02
CA VAL A 509 2.50 -32.15 -2.93
C VAL A 509 2.47 -33.22 -1.84
N VAL A 510 2.58 -34.48 -2.25
CA VAL A 510 2.69 -35.64 -1.34
C VAL A 510 4.13 -36.16 -1.33
N SER A 511 4.65 -36.54 -0.15
CA SER A 511 5.99 -37.12 0.02
C SER A 511 7.17 -36.22 -0.39
N GLY A 512 7.04 -34.89 -0.20
CA GLY A 512 8.04 -33.90 -0.63
C GLY A 512 9.45 -34.04 -0.04
N GLU A 513 9.61 -34.79 1.07
CA GLU A 513 10.92 -35.05 1.68
C GLU A 513 11.85 -35.88 0.77
N VAL A 514 11.27 -36.85 0.05
CA VAL A 514 12.02 -37.78 -0.82
C VAL A 514 12.04 -37.28 -2.25
N PHE A 515 10.86 -36.91 -2.77
CA PHE A 515 10.68 -36.59 -4.19
C PHE A 515 10.88 -35.10 -4.51
N GLY A 516 11.13 -34.29 -3.49
CA GLY A 516 11.28 -32.84 -3.62
C GLY A 516 9.95 -32.11 -3.62
N VAL A 517 10.04 -30.80 -3.58
CA VAL A 517 8.92 -29.88 -3.66
C VAL A 517 9.14 -28.92 -4.83
N PRO A 518 8.07 -28.39 -5.44
CA PRO A 518 8.20 -27.35 -6.45
C PRO A 518 8.95 -26.13 -5.92
N VAL A 519 9.70 -25.45 -6.76
CA VAL A 519 10.29 -24.14 -6.41
C VAL A 519 9.23 -23.05 -6.62
N PRO A 520 9.15 -22.00 -5.78
CA PRO A 520 8.33 -20.83 -6.08
C PRO A 520 8.57 -20.30 -7.49
N GLN A 521 7.51 -19.90 -8.19
CA GLN A 521 7.60 -19.43 -9.58
C GLN A 521 8.12 -17.99 -9.65
N LEU A 522 9.37 -17.79 -9.24
CA LEU A 522 10.06 -16.50 -9.21
C LEU A 522 11.28 -16.51 -10.14
N PRO A 523 11.70 -15.34 -10.67
CA PRO A 523 12.85 -15.26 -11.57
C PRO A 523 14.15 -15.59 -10.84
N PHE A 524 15.08 -16.27 -11.52
CA PHE A 524 16.46 -16.45 -11.08
C PHE A 524 17.31 -15.41 -11.78
N VAL A 525 18.08 -14.62 -11.03
CA VAL A 525 18.85 -13.50 -11.59
C VAL A 525 20.29 -13.51 -11.12
N VAL A 526 21.19 -13.04 -11.98
CA VAL A 526 22.59 -12.76 -11.67
C VAL A 526 22.83 -11.27 -11.88
N MET A 527 23.43 -10.61 -10.89
CA MET A 527 23.81 -9.20 -11.00
C MET A 527 25.15 -9.09 -11.73
N SER A 528 25.17 -8.46 -12.90
CA SER A 528 26.39 -8.13 -13.64
C SER A 528 26.59 -6.61 -13.63
N GLY A 529 27.24 -6.11 -12.58
CA GLY A 529 27.25 -4.67 -12.29
C GLY A 529 25.86 -4.21 -11.85
N LEU A 530 25.32 -3.18 -12.51
CA LEU A 530 23.96 -2.66 -12.27
C LEU A 530 22.89 -3.37 -13.13
N LYS A 531 23.26 -4.33 -13.97
CA LYS A 531 22.31 -5.03 -14.85
C LYS A 531 21.88 -6.37 -14.26
N GLU A 532 20.57 -6.60 -14.24
CA GLU A 532 19.95 -7.88 -13.90
C GLU A 532 19.97 -8.79 -15.14
N VAL A 533 20.56 -9.98 -15.01
CA VAL A 533 20.56 -11.00 -16.07
C VAL A 533 19.74 -12.21 -15.60
N THR A 534 18.62 -12.47 -16.28
CA THR A 534 17.75 -13.61 -15.96
C THR A 534 18.38 -14.94 -16.38
N GLU A 535 18.36 -15.92 -15.48
CA GLU A 535 18.78 -17.29 -15.74
C GLU A 535 17.60 -18.27 -15.82
N LYS A 536 17.86 -19.45 -16.40
CA LYS A 536 16.87 -20.53 -16.44
C LYS A 536 16.42 -20.92 -15.02
N PRO A 537 15.12 -20.98 -14.71
CA PRO A 537 14.64 -21.18 -13.33
C PRO A 537 14.77 -22.60 -12.81
N SER A 538 14.96 -22.75 -11.50
CA SER A 538 14.82 -24.07 -10.86
C SER A 538 13.34 -24.44 -10.77
N TYR A 539 13.01 -25.71 -11.03
CA TYR A 539 11.62 -26.18 -11.03
C TYR A 539 11.29 -27.03 -9.81
N TRP A 540 12.25 -27.82 -9.35
CA TRP A 540 12.14 -28.71 -8.21
C TRP A 540 13.33 -28.49 -7.27
N MET A 541 13.06 -28.60 -5.97
CA MET A 541 14.07 -28.48 -4.93
C MET A 541 13.90 -29.55 -3.86
N TYR A 542 15.02 -29.94 -3.26
CA TYR A 542 15.12 -31.05 -2.32
C TYR A 542 15.74 -30.58 -1.01
N LYS A 543 15.38 -31.18 0.13
CA LYS A 543 15.99 -30.82 1.43
C LYS A 543 17.43 -31.32 1.61
N LYS A 544 17.83 -32.32 0.82
CA LYS A 544 19.18 -32.92 0.88
C LYS A 544 19.92 -32.72 -0.44
N GLU A 545 21.19 -32.36 -0.34
CA GLU A 545 22.09 -32.18 -1.49
C GLU A 545 22.20 -33.46 -2.32
N GLN A 546 22.32 -34.61 -1.63
CA GLN A 546 22.31 -35.94 -2.23
C GLN A 546 21.08 -36.73 -1.77
N PRO A 547 20.44 -37.52 -2.65
CA PRO A 547 19.40 -38.47 -2.24
C PRO A 547 19.95 -39.53 -1.29
N ALA A 548 19.09 -40.18 -0.51
CA ALA A 548 19.50 -41.33 0.29
C ALA A 548 19.83 -42.52 -0.62
N GLU A 549 20.65 -43.44 -0.10
CA GLU A 549 20.98 -44.68 -0.79
C GLU A 549 19.69 -45.48 -1.07
N GLY A 550 19.50 -45.90 -2.32
CA GLY A 550 18.28 -46.57 -2.77
C GLY A 550 17.15 -45.65 -3.26
N ASP A 551 17.24 -44.33 -3.06
CA ASP A 551 16.19 -43.41 -3.55
C ASP A 551 16.33 -43.01 -5.01
N VAL A 552 17.55 -43.12 -5.55
CA VAL A 552 17.91 -42.70 -6.89
C VAL A 552 17.02 -43.37 -7.94
N GLY A 553 16.38 -42.57 -8.79
CA GLY A 553 15.53 -43.07 -9.88
C GLY A 553 14.13 -43.52 -9.44
N ARG A 554 13.82 -43.54 -8.14
CA ARG A 554 12.46 -43.82 -7.66
C ARG A 554 11.48 -42.78 -8.22
N ARG A 555 10.26 -43.24 -8.50
CA ARG A 555 9.10 -42.40 -8.83
C ARG A 555 8.13 -42.42 -7.66
N ALA A 556 7.46 -41.29 -7.41
CA ALA A 556 6.38 -41.27 -6.45
C ALA A 556 5.26 -42.18 -6.93
N THR A 557 4.77 -43.04 -6.04
CA THR A 557 3.53 -43.78 -6.28
C THR A 557 2.36 -42.81 -6.25
N GLU A 558 1.35 -43.07 -7.08
CA GLU A 558 0.12 -42.30 -7.07
C GLU A 558 -0.50 -42.34 -5.65
N PRO A 559 -0.78 -41.18 -5.03
CA PRO A 559 -1.34 -41.13 -3.69
C PRO A 559 -2.80 -41.58 -3.71
N ARG A 560 -3.31 -42.01 -2.56
CA ARG A 560 -4.75 -42.28 -2.42
C ARG A 560 -5.49 -40.94 -2.38
N ALA A 561 -6.76 -40.95 -2.77
CA ALA A 561 -7.60 -39.75 -2.72
C ALA A 561 -7.68 -39.14 -1.30
N GLU A 562 -7.59 -39.97 -0.26
CA GLU A 562 -7.59 -39.57 1.15
C GLU A 562 -6.30 -38.84 1.60
N ASP A 563 -5.19 -39.05 0.90
CA ASP A 563 -3.90 -38.38 1.16
C ASP A 563 -3.88 -36.93 0.63
N LEU A 564 -4.87 -36.56 -0.18
CA LEU A 564 -5.02 -35.22 -0.75
C LEU A 564 -6.12 -34.46 0.00
N PRO A 565 -5.91 -33.17 0.31
CA PRO A 565 -6.93 -32.37 0.99
C PRO A 565 -8.11 -32.06 0.06
N PHE A 566 -9.25 -31.71 0.66
CA PHE A 566 -10.43 -31.28 -0.09
C PHE A 566 -10.16 -29.98 -0.84
N ARG A 567 -10.80 -29.80 -2.00
CA ARG A 567 -10.85 -28.48 -2.64
C ARG A 567 -11.63 -27.55 -1.72
N GLU A 568 -11.06 -26.40 -1.37
CA GLU A 568 -11.85 -25.31 -0.78
C GLU A 568 -12.91 -24.91 -1.81
N GLY A 569 -14.18 -24.93 -1.38
CA GLY A 569 -15.34 -24.66 -2.21
C GLY A 569 -15.65 -23.18 -2.34
#